data_AF-A0A507CYM2-F1
#
_entry.id   AF-A0A507CYM2-F1
#
_cell.length_a   1.000
_cell.length_b   1.000
_cell.length_c   1.000
_cell.angle_alpha   90.00
_cell.angle_beta   90.00
_cell.angle_gamma   90.00
#
_symmetry.space_group_name_H-M   'P 1'
#
loop_
_entity.id
_entity.type
_entity.pdbx_description
1 polymer ?
#
loop_
_entity_poly.entity_id
_entity_poly.type
_entity_poly.pdbx_seq_one_letter_code
_entity_poly.pdbx_strand_id
1 'polypeptide(L)'
;MKRHREWGKVVDELDKVAASMKQAADDGRKRMPKSFYEKLDRLTRRSFLVNDDVKTGLAAALEAEFKVEKAPGEADVYIGRVATDLDIVVSGDSDVFCYRNVKTMVRPTRHRGQYVFDVLDKSLALRKMKLSADDLVVLAVVSGNDYESKIPGKAIVTVRTCTWQTIV
;
A
#
# COMPACT_ATOMS: atom_id res chain seq x y z
N MET A 1 -3.53 -9.97 -13.13
CA MET A 1 -2.56 -10.41 -14.16
C MET A 1 -1.23 -9.63 -14.18
N LYS A 2 -1.19 -8.29 -14.14
CA LYS A 2 0.08 -7.52 -14.19
C LYS A 2 1.10 -7.88 -13.09
N ARG A 3 0.67 -7.96 -11.82
CA ARG A 3 1.55 -8.31 -10.68
C ARG A 3 2.21 -9.70 -10.79
N HIS A 4 1.50 -10.69 -11.34
CA HIS A 4 2.05 -12.04 -11.52
C HIS A 4 3.12 -12.07 -12.62
N ARG A 5 2.93 -11.31 -13.71
CA ARG A 5 3.92 -11.16 -14.79
C ARG A 5 5.16 -10.38 -14.32
N GLU A 6 4.98 -9.43 -13.41
CA GLU A 6 6.08 -8.70 -12.78
C GLU A 6 6.84 -9.55 -11.76
N TRP A 7 6.14 -10.43 -11.03
CA TRP A 7 6.76 -11.38 -10.12
C TRP A 7 7.64 -12.39 -10.84
N GLY A 8 7.18 -12.96 -11.97
CA GLY A 8 8.01 -13.85 -12.80
C GLY A 8 9.34 -13.19 -13.20
N LYS A 9 9.31 -11.92 -13.61
CA LYS A 9 10.53 -11.14 -13.90
C LYS A 9 11.43 -10.93 -12.68
N VAL A 10 10.85 -10.80 -11.48
CA VAL A 10 11.62 -10.67 -10.23
C VAL A 10 12.32 -11.99 -9.89
N VAL A 11 11.64 -13.12 -10.09
CA VAL A 11 12.22 -14.46 -9.92
C VAL A 11 13.34 -14.70 -10.93
N ASP A 12 13.12 -14.41 -12.22
CA ASP A 12 14.15 -14.54 -13.25
C ASP A 12 15.41 -13.70 -12.93
N GLU A 13 15.23 -12.50 -12.36
CA GLU A 13 16.35 -11.66 -11.93
C GLU A 13 17.04 -12.20 -10.68
N LEU A 14 16.32 -12.84 -9.76
CA LEU A 14 16.92 -13.53 -8.61
C LEU A 14 17.76 -14.73 -9.06
N ASP A 15 17.30 -15.49 -10.05
CA ASP A 15 18.06 -16.62 -10.61
C ASP A 15 19.37 -16.14 -11.25
N LYS A 16 19.35 -15.02 -11.98
CA LYS A 16 20.58 -14.40 -12.51
C LYS A 16 21.54 -13.94 -11.40
N VAL A 17 21.00 -13.38 -10.32
CA VAL A 17 21.78 -12.96 -9.15
C VAL A 17 22.42 -14.17 -8.49
N ALA A 18 21.68 -15.28 -8.31
CA ALA A 18 22.20 -16.53 -7.77
C ALA A 18 23.31 -17.13 -8.66
N ALA A 19 23.12 -17.15 -9.99
CA ALA A 19 24.14 -17.59 -10.94
C ALA A 19 25.41 -16.73 -10.85
N SER A 20 25.26 -15.41 -10.70
CA SER A 20 26.39 -14.48 -10.54
C SER A 20 27.15 -14.72 -9.22
N MET A 21 26.45 -15.08 -8.13
CA MET A 21 27.09 -15.45 -6.86
C MET A 21 27.89 -16.74 -6.99
N LYS A 22 27.33 -17.74 -7.69
CA LYS A 22 28.00 -19.01 -7.94
C LYS A 22 29.29 -18.80 -8.73
N GLN A 23 29.22 -18.05 -9.83
CA GLN A 23 30.40 -17.72 -10.63
C GLN A 23 31.45 -16.95 -9.82
N ALA A 24 31.04 -15.96 -9.01
CA ALA A 24 31.99 -15.21 -8.17
C ALA A 24 32.68 -16.11 -7.12
N ALA A 25 31.97 -17.10 -6.58
CA ALA A 25 32.54 -18.09 -5.67
C ALA A 25 33.54 -19.00 -6.40
N ASP A 26 33.19 -19.47 -7.60
CA ASP A 26 34.06 -20.28 -8.46
C ASP A 26 35.33 -19.51 -8.88
N ASP A 27 35.20 -18.19 -9.14
CA ASP A 27 36.30 -17.28 -9.44
C ASP A 27 37.14 -16.89 -8.19
N GLY A 28 36.82 -17.45 -7.01
CA GLY A 28 37.53 -17.20 -5.75
C GLY A 28 37.31 -15.81 -5.14
N ARG A 29 36.32 -15.05 -5.60
CA ARG A 29 35.99 -13.74 -5.01
C ARG A 29 35.36 -13.92 -3.63
N LYS A 30 36.00 -13.34 -2.62
CA LYS A 30 35.51 -13.36 -1.23
C LYS A 30 34.35 -12.39 -0.95
N ARG A 31 34.15 -11.36 -1.79
CA ARG A 31 33.15 -10.32 -1.53
C ARG A 31 32.66 -9.65 -2.81
N MET A 32 31.35 -9.35 -2.84
CA MET A 32 30.69 -8.61 -3.92
C MET A 32 30.58 -7.11 -3.59
N PRO A 33 30.38 -6.22 -4.58
CA PRO A 33 30.15 -4.80 -4.36
C PRO A 33 28.89 -4.52 -3.53
N LYS A 34 28.84 -3.39 -2.81
CA LYS A 34 27.68 -3.00 -1.99
C LYS A 34 26.37 -2.94 -2.80
N SER A 35 26.42 -2.38 -4.01
CA SER A 35 25.27 -2.25 -4.92
C SER A 35 24.64 -3.61 -5.29
N PHE A 36 25.41 -4.69 -5.24
CA PHE A 36 24.91 -6.05 -5.46
C PHE A 36 23.96 -6.48 -4.34
N TYR A 37 24.37 -6.27 -3.08
CA TYR A 37 23.54 -6.60 -1.92
C TYR A 37 22.29 -5.72 -1.84
N GLU A 38 22.39 -4.44 -2.22
CA GLU A 38 21.24 -3.54 -2.34
C GLU A 38 20.25 -4.02 -3.41
N LYS A 39 20.75 -4.50 -4.58
CA LYS A 39 19.91 -5.11 -5.62
C LYS A 39 19.22 -6.38 -5.12
N LEU A 40 19.96 -7.25 -4.44
CA LEU A 40 19.45 -8.50 -3.87
C LEU A 40 18.35 -8.23 -2.84
N ASP A 41 18.60 -7.36 -1.85
CA ASP A 41 17.61 -6.98 -0.84
C ASP A 41 16.32 -6.42 -1.47
N ARG A 42 16.45 -5.55 -2.49
CA ARG A 42 15.30 -5.04 -3.24
C ARG A 42 14.52 -6.15 -3.94
N LEU A 43 15.19 -7.11 -4.59
CA LEU A 43 14.54 -8.22 -5.29
C LEU A 43 13.87 -9.18 -4.32
N THR A 44 14.53 -9.53 -3.21
CA THR A 44 13.98 -10.39 -2.16
C THR A 44 12.72 -9.79 -1.54
N ARG A 45 12.70 -8.47 -1.27
CA ARG A 45 11.47 -7.81 -0.78
C ARG A 45 10.32 -7.88 -1.77
N ARG A 46 10.61 -7.90 -3.08
CA ARG A 46 9.62 -7.96 -4.16
C ARG A 46 9.22 -9.39 -4.52
N SER A 47 9.98 -10.40 -4.09
CA SER A 47 9.66 -11.80 -4.34
C SER A 47 8.66 -12.38 -3.34
N PHE A 48 8.47 -11.75 -2.18
CA PHE A 48 7.39 -12.10 -1.25
C PHE A 48 6.04 -11.85 -1.91
N LEU A 49 5.39 -12.92 -2.36
CA LEU A 49 4.04 -12.91 -2.87
C LEU A 49 3.13 -13.51 -1.80
N VAL A 50 2.16 -12.72 -1.32
CA VAL A 50 1.07 -13.25 -0.50
C VAL A 50 0.13 -14.01 -1.43
N ASN A 51 0.35 -15.32 -1.55
CA ASN A 51 -0.51 -16.22 -2.34
C ASN A 51 -1.81 -16.55 -1.57
N ASP A 52 -2.75 -17.21 -2.24
CA ASP A 52 -4.07 -17.48 -1.65
C ASP A 52 -4.02 -18.48 -0.49
N ASP A 53 -3.04 -19.38 -0.47
CA ASP A 53 -2.82 -20.32 0.64
C ASP A 53 -2.38 -19.57 1.90
N VAL A 54 -1.44 -18.63 1.78
CA VAL A 54 -1.00 -17.76 2.89
C VAL A 54 -2.16 -16.92 3.41
N LYS A 55 -3.01 -16.37 2.52
CA LYS A 55 -4.21 -15.63 2.95
C LYS A 55 -5.17 -16.52 3.72
N THR A 56 -5.38 -17.75 3.26
CA THR A 56 -6.30 -18.71 3.88
C THR A 56 -5.79 -19.15 5.24
N GLY A 57 -4.48 -19.46 5.35
CA GLY A 57 -3.85 -19.79 6.63
C GLY A 57 -3.89 -18.64 7.62
N LEU A 58 -3.65 -17.41 7.16
CA LEU A 58 -3.75 -16.23 8.02
C LEU A 58 -5.19 -15.98 8.49
N ALA A 59 -6.18 -16.11 7.60
CA ALA A 59 -7.58 -15.96 7.97
C ALA A 59 -7.98 -16.99 9.05
N ALA A 60 -7.64 -18.26 8.85
CA ALA A 60 -7.93 -19.31 9.82
C ALA A 60 -7.26 -19.07 11.19
N ALA A 61 -6.04 -18.54 11.21
CA ALA A 61 -5.37 -18.19 12.46
C ALA A 61 -6.05 -17.02 13.19
N LEU A 62 -6.55 -16.03 12.45
CA LEU A 62 -7.22 -14.85 13.01
C LEU A 62 -8.66 -15.14 13.45
N GLU A 63 -9.35 -16.09 12.81
CA GLU A 63 -10.72 -16.50 13.17
C GLU A 63 -10.85 -17.01 14.61
N ALA A 64 -9.73 -17.39 15.24
CA ALA A 64 -9.71 -17.78 16.65
C ALA A 64 -10.02 -16.62 17.62
N GLU A 65 -9.68 -15.37 17.25
CA GLU A 65 -9.78 -14.19 18.12
C GLU A 65 -10.60 -13.06 17.50
N PHE A 66 -10.70 -13.02 16.17
CA PHE A 66 -11.31 -11.94 15.41
C PHE A 66 -12.38 -12.47 14.47
N LYS A 67 -13.39 -11.63 14.21
CA LYS A 67 -14.31 -11.88 13.10
C LYS A 67 -13.61 -11.53 11.79
N VAL A 68 -13.32 -12.55 10.98
CA VAL A 68 -12.69 -12.38 9.67
C VAL A 68 -13.77 -12.51 8.59
N GLU A 69 -13.84 -11.53 7.69
CA GLU A 69 -14.73 -11.58 6.52
C GLU A 69 -13.90 -11.54 5.24
N LYS A 70 -14.15 -12.48 4.33
CA LYS A 70 -13.49 -12.51 3.03
C LYS A 70 -14.29 -11.69 2.01
N ALA A 71 -13.74 -10.54 1.63
CA ALA A 71 -14.33 -9.72 0.57
C ALA A 71 -14.35 -10.47 -0.77
N PRO A 72 -15.43 -10.36 -1.57
CA PRO A 72 -15.52 -10.99 -2.89
C PRO A 72 -14.59 -10.34 -3.94
N GLY A 73 -14.15 -9.11 -3.68
CA GLY A 73 -13.22 -8.35 -4.51
C GLY A 73 -12.19 -7.62 -3.64
N GLU A 74 -12.04 -6.33 -3.86
CA GLU A 74 -11.14 -5.50 -3.06
C GLU A 74 -11.71 -5.26 -1.66
N ALA A 75 -10.87 -5.44 -0.64
CA ALA A 75 -11.27 -5.24 0.75
C ALA A 75 -11.72 -3.80 1.00
N ASP A 76 -11.06 -2.84 0.38
CA ASP A 76 -11.33 -1.40 0.53
C ASP A 76 -12.73 -1.04 0.02
N VAL A 77 -13.13 -1.58 -1.12
CA VAL A 77 -14.50 -1.44 -1.67
C VAL A 77 -15.53 -2.07 -0.73
N TYR A 78 -15.23 -3.26 -0.20
CA TYR A 78 -16.12 -3.95 0.72
C TYR A 78 -16.30 -3.15 2.02
N ILE A 79 -15.20 -2.72 2.65
CA ILE A 79 -15.20 -1.86 3.83
C ILE A 79 -15.97 -0.57 3.54
N GLY A 80 -15.71 0.08 2.41
CA GLY A 80 -16.41 1.29 1.99
C GLY A 80 -17.93 1.13 1.85
N ARG A 81 -18.40 -0.10 1.60
CA ARG A 81 -19.83 -0.44 1.54
C ARG A 81 -20.41 -0.79 2.91
N VAL A 82 -19.72 -1.61 3.71
CA VAL A 82 -20.26 -2.16 4.97
C VAL A 82 -20.02 -1.28 6.19
N ALA A 83 -19.02 -0.40 6.15
CA ALA A 83 -18.71 0.49 7.25
C ALA A 83 -19.92 1.37 7.60
N THR A 84 -20.08 1.62 8.88
CA THR A 84 -21.08 2.50 9.46
C THR A 84 -20.42 3.75 10.05
N ASP A 85 -21.24 4.74 10.42
CA ASP A 85 -20.73 6.00 10.99
C ASP A 85 -20.01 5.82 12.34
N LEU A 86 -20.20 4.69 13.02
CA LEU A 86 -19.54 4.36 14.29
C LEU A 86 -18.21 3.63 14.11
N ASP A 87 -17.94 3.12 12.91
CA ASP A 87 -16.76 2.30 12.66
C ASP A 87 -15.51 3.15 12.44
N ILE A 88 -14.37 2.65 12.91
CA ILE A 88 -13.05 3.21 12.65
C ILE A 88 -12.34 2.27 11.68
N VAL A 89 -12.02 2.78 10.50
CA VAL A 89 -11.32 2.00 9.48
C VAL A 89 -9.82 2.16 9.64
N VAL A 90 -9.08 1.06 9.77
CA VAL A 90 -7.61 1.08 9.82
C VAL A 90 -7.07 0.64 8.48
N SER A 91 -6.46 1.56 7.72
CA SER A 91 -5.81 1.22 6.45
C SER A 91 -4.63 2.13 6.17
N GLY A 92 -3.60 1.56 5.53
CA GLY A 92 -2.51 2.34 4.93
C GLY A 92 -2.89 2.99 3.61
N ASP A 93 -3.95 2.50 2.98
CA ASP A 93 -4.49 2.99 1.72
C ASP A 93 -5.35 4.24 1.96
N SER A 94 -5.04 5.30 1.23
CA SER A 94 -5.77 6.57 1.34
C SER A 94 -7.08 6.58 0.54
N ASP A 95 -7.23 5.71 -0.45
CA ASP A 95 -8.42 5.69 -1.30
C ASP A 95 -9.65 5.25 -0.50
N VAL A 96 -9.44 4.43 0.54
CA VAL A 96 -10.46 4.02 1.51
C VAL A 96 -11.17 5.22 2.15
N PHE A 97 -10.43 6.30 2.40
CA PHE A 97 -10.99 7.51 2.98
C PHE A 97 -12.00 8.20 2.07
N CYS A 98 -12.01 7.90 0.77
CA CYS A 98 -12.92 8.53 -0.18
C CYS A 98 -14.31 7.87 -0.21
N TYR A 99 -14.46 6.64 0.31
CA TYR A 99 -15.76 5.97 0.34
C TYR A 99 -16.75 6.66 1.26
N ARG A 100 -17.99 6.86 0.77
CA ARG A 100 -19.04 7.65 1.44
C ARG A 100 -19.28 7.28 2.91
N ASN A 101 -19.26 5.98 3.22
CA ASN A 101 -19.61 5.47 4.54
C ASN A 101 -18.44 5.50 5.54
N VAL A 102 -17.20 5.64 5.06
CA VAL A 102 -16.03 5.77 5.94
C VAL A 102 -16.00 7.19 6.51
N LYS A 103 -16.21 7.36 7.82
CA LYS A 103 -16.16 8.68 8.47
C LYS A 103 -14.84 8.94 9.18
N THR A 104 -14.32 7.91 9.83
CA THR A 104 -13.08 7.96 10.58
C THR A 104 -12.13 6.90 10.05
N MET A 105 -10.91 7.31 9.73
CA MET A 105 -9.85 6.40 9.30
C MET A 105 -8.61 6.60 10.15
N VAL A 106 -7.97 5.50 10.53
CA VAL A 106 -6.66 5.53 11.18
C VAL A 106 -5.63 5.03 10.19
N ARG A 107 -4.66 5.89 9.89
CA ARG A 107 -3.57 5.56 8.99
C ARG A 107 -2.30 5.27 9.78
N PRO A 108 -1.73 4.06 9.68
CA PRO A 108 -0.42 3.77 10.23
C PRO A 108 0.66 4.39 9.33
N THR A 109 1.26 5.49 9.78
CA THR A 109 2.36 6.18 9.11
C THR A 109 3.68 5.82 9.79
N ARG A 110 4.73 5.57 9.00
CA ARG A 110 6.05 5.28 9.55
C ARG A 110 6.85 6.57 9.70
N HIS A 111 7.15 6.97 10.93
CA HIS A 111 7.97 8.15 11.23
C HIS A 111 9.22 7.73 12.02
N ARG A 112 10.41 8.03 11.48
CA ARG A 112 11.73 7.71 12.09
C ARG A 112 11.87 6.24 12.57
N GLY A 113 11.27 5.31 11.82
CA GLY A 113 11.34 3.89 12.12
C GLY A 113 10.24 3.36 13.06
N GLN A 114 9.46 4.24 13.69
CA GLN A 114 8.30 3.88 14.52
C GLN A 114 6.98 4.08 13.77
N TYR A 115 5.94 3.34 14.18
CA TYR A 115 4.59 3.54 13.67
C TYR A 115 3.87 4.62 14.49
N VAL A 116 3.31 5.59 13.79
CA VAL A 116 2.42 6.63 14.32
C VAL A 116 1.06 6.39 13.69
N PHE A 117 0.01 6.40 14.50
CA PHE A 117 -1.36 6.20 14.03
C PHE A 117 -2.04 7.56 13.91
N ASP A 118 -2.20 8.02 12.67
CA ASP A 118 -2.83 9.29 12.36
C ASP A 118 -4.34 9.09 12.22
N VAL A 119 -5.13 9.78 13.05
CA VAL A 119 -6.59 9.73 12.99
C VAL A 119 -7.10 10.81 12.03
N LEU A 120 -7.81 10.38 10.99
CA LEU A 120 -8.42 11.23 9.98
C LEU A 120 -9.94 11.24 10.19
N ASP A 121 -10.47 12.40 10.54
CA ASP A 121 -11.92 12.68 10.57
C ASP A 121 -12.34 13.33 9.25
N LYS A 122 -13.26 12.69 8.53
CA LYS A 122 -13.76 13.17 7.24
C LYS A 122 -14.48 14.49 7.33
N SER A 123 -15.34 14.68 8.33
CA SER A 123 -16.11 15.92 8.49
C SER A 123 -15.17 17.09 8.77
N LEU A 124 -14.14 16.87 9.58
CA LEU A 124 -13.11 17.87 9.85
C LEU A 124 -12.28 18.19 8.61
N ALA A 125 -11.88 17.17 7.85
CA ALA A 125 -11.11 17.33 6.61
C ALA A 125 -11.91 18.13 5.57
N LEU A 126 -13.16 17.74 5.32
CA LEU A 126 -14.07 18.42 4.39
C LEU A 126 -14.29 19.88 4.79
N ARG A 127 -14.51 20.14 6.09
CA ARG A 127 -14.68 21.51 6.60
C ARG A 127 -13.43 22.37 6.40
N LYS A 128 -12.25 21.82 6.70
CA LYS A 128 -10.97 22.56 6.55
C LYS A 128 -10.65 22.85 5.09
N MET A 129 -10.91 21.89 4.21
CA MET A 129 -10.67 22.04 2.77
C MET A 129 -11.78 22.81 2.06
N LYS A 130 -12.91 23.08 2.73
CA LYS A 130 -14.13 23.67 2.15
C LYS A 130 -14.63 22.86 0.95
N LEU A 131 -14.60 21.53 1.07
CA LEU A 131 -15.04 20.59 0.05
C LEU A 131 -16.30 19.85 0.50
N SER A 132 -17.15 19.47 -0.46
CA SER A 132 -18.20 18.49 -0.24
C SER A 132 -17.65 17.06 -0.30
N ALA A 133 -18.46 16.09 0.12
CA ALA A 133 -18.10 14.68 0.01
C ALA A 133 -17.91 14.24 -1.45
N ASP A 134 -18.67 14.82 -2.38
CA ASP A 134 -18.57 14.50 -3.81
C ASP A 134 -17.29 15.11 -4.41
N ASP A 135 -16.92 16.32 -3.98
CA ASP A 135 -15.66 16.96 -4.41
C ASP A 135 -14.43 16.15 -3.97
N LEU A 136 -14.50 15.49 -2.81
CA LEU A 136 -13.43 14.62 -2.33
C LEU A 136 -13.21 13.42 -3.25
N VAL A 137 -14.28 12.82 -3.78
CA VAL A 137 -14.19 11.71 -4.74
C VAL A 137 -13.55 12.18 -6.04
N VAL A 138 -13.96 13.34 -6.55
CA VAL A 138 -13.35 13.94 -7.74
C VAL A 138 -11.87 14.22 -7.52
N LEU A 139 -11.51 14.76 -6.36
CA LEU A 139 -10.13 15.04 -5.99
C LEU A 139 -9.26 13.77 -5.98
N ALA A 140 -9.79 12.67 -5.46
CA ALA A 140 -9.08 11.38 -5.43
C ALA A 140 -8.81 10.85 -6.85
N VAL A 141 -9.82 10.90 -7.73
CA VAL A 141 -9.68 10.50 -9.14
C VAL A 141 -8.63 11.36 -9.86
N VAL A 142 -8.69 12.69 -9.72
CA VAL A 142 -7.74 13.61 -10.36
C VAL A 142 -6.32 13.45 -9.83
N SER A 143 -6.17 13.13 -8.54
CA SER A 143 -4.87 12.93 -7.90
C SER A 143 -4.17 11.63 -8.33
N GLY A 144 -4.92 10.69 -8.90
CA GLY A 144 -4.43 9.38 -9.32
C GLY A 144 -4.75 8.32 -8.29
N ASN A 145 -5.92 7.71 -8.45
CA ASN A 145 -6.28 6.50 -7.72
C ASN A 145 -5.72 5.26 -8.43
N ASP A 146 -5.87 4.09 -7.80
CA ASP A 146 -5.37 2.83 -8.36
C ASP A 146 -6.21 2.29 -9.53
N TYR A 147 -7.37 2.90 -9.79
CA TYR A 147 -8.32 2.46 -10.82
C TYR A 147 -8.11 3.13 -12.17
N GLU A 148 -7.74 4.42 -12.17
CA GLU A 148 -7.63 5.23 -13.38
C GLU A 148 -6.36 6.07 -13.40
N SER A 149 -5.85 6.32 -14.61
CA SER A 149 -4.66 7.15 -14.77
C SER A 149 -4.94 8.60 -14.39
N LYS A 150 -4.09 9.16 -13.53
CA LYS A 150 -4.13 10.58 -13.16
C LYS A 150 -4.05 11.51 -14.37
N ILE A 151 -4.69 12.68 -14.27
CA ILE A 151 -4.58 13.72 -15.30
C ILE A 151 -3.16 14.32 -15.26
N PRO A 152 -2.40 14.30 -16.37
CA PRO A 152 -1.05 14.85 -16.41
C PRO A 152 -1.02 16.32 -15.98
N GLY A 153 -0.12 16.68 -15.07
CA GLY A 153 0.07 18.06 -14.59
C GLY A 153 -1.05 18.61 -13.70
N LYS A 154 -2.07 17.80 -13.37
CA LYS A 154 -3.20 18.21 -12.50
C LYS A 154 -3.29 17.42 -11.20
N ALA A 155 -2.55 16.32 -11.08
CA ALA A 155 -2.43 15.62 -9.81
C ALA A 155 -1.80 16.52 -8.76
N ILE A 156 -2.29 16.39 -7.51
CA ILE A 156 -1.66 17.04 -6.36
C ILE A 156 -0.18 16.64 -6.34
N VAL A 157 0.70 17.65 -6.34
CA VAL A 157 2.14 17.48 -6.30
C VAL A 157 2.47 16.54 -5.13
N THR A 158 3.07 15.40 -5.45
CA THR A 158 3.66 14.50 -4.45
C THR A 158 4.80 15.26 -3.77
N VAL A 159 4.51 16.02 -2.72
CA VAL A 159 5.53 16.41 -1.76
C VAL A 159 5.98 15.10 -1.13
N ARG A 160 7.22 14.69 -1.39
CA ARG A 160 7.87 13.46 -0.89
C ARG A 160 8.00 13.39 0.64
N THR A 161 7.30 14.25 1.36
CA THR A 161 7.11 14.28 2.81
C THR A 161 5.71 14.82 3.06
N CYS A 162 4.68 13.98 2.96
CA CYS A 162 3.32 14.39 3.30
C CYS A 162 3.12 14.27 4.81
N THR A 163 3.77 15.15 5.56
CA THR A 163 3.08 15.82 6.65
C THR A 163 1.99 16.66 6.01
N TRP A 164 0.72 16.37 6.30
CA TRP A 164 -0.39 17.25 5.98
C TRP A 164 -0.25 18.53 6.84
N GLN A 165 0.69 19.39 6.49
CA GLN A 165 0.77 20.74 7.01
C GLN A 165 0.06 21.68 6.05
N THR A 166 -1.06 22.18 6.56
CA THR A 166 -1.70 23.48 6.30
C THR A 166 -1.04 24.31 5.19
N ILE A 167 -1.78 24.51 4.10
CA ILE A 167 -1.61 25.69 3.26
C ILE A 167 -2.73 26.65 3.68
N VAL A 168 -2.33 27.82 4.17
CA VAL A 168 -3.17 28.98 4.52
C VAL A 168 -3.74 29.58 3.24
#